data_AF-A0A925A6J1-F1
#
_entry.id   AF-A0A925A6J1-F1
#
_cell.length_a   1.000
_cell.length_b   1.000
_cell.length_c   1.000
_cell.angle_alpha   90.00
_cell.angle_beta   90.00
_cell.angle_gamma   90.00
#
_symmetry.space_group_name_H-M   'P 1'
#
loop_
_entity.id
_entity.type
_entity.pdbx_description
1 polymer ?
#
loop_
_entity_poly.entity_id
_entity_poly.type
_entity_poly.pdbx_seq_one_letter_code
_entity_poly.pdbx_strand_id
1 'polypeptide(L)'
;MERKMSFDDVVVFDAVTHARNSEMLDLYTGTTGGGFRLSCEGFSEKRFLCMDIELLEDHAQPFYLLFKAKGSAQEAAEDFCVTFGVHPRLPMTFVFDFNWFDSQNLFPYRTTGRQKLVIHGKPNIIQNMSRMTFFVKESFHTVHIRVSNLRLLDDEPIYLQPQMDLLDEMGQYVPKTWIGKQPSIEAMVTNLNKQYSEVLEDRAGFYNPKWSRWGGWLEKKLTSGSGLFATHFDGRRHWLVDPDGYAFFSVGPDCVGGDTKTRIDVMRHALRWVPNESEYPEAITLHKNTI
;
A
#
# COMPACT_ATOMS: atom_id res chain seq x y z
N MET A 1 -6.88 -25.58 17.41
CA MET A 1 -6.32 -25.23 18.73
C MET A 1 -5.19 -24.24 18.55
N GLU A 2 -5.26 -23.07 19.20
CA GLU A 2 -4.27 -21.99 19.10
C GLU A 2 -2.95 -22.34 19.78
N ARG A 3 -1.83 -21.88 19.21
CA ARG A 3 -0.51 -21.86 19.86
C ARG A 3 -0.05 -20.42 20.01
N LYS A 4 -0.02 -19.91 21.24
CA LYS A 4 0.56 -18.61 21.56
C LYS A 4 2.07 -18.62 21.38
N MET A 5 2.61 -17.49 20.95
CA MET A 5 4.05 -17.25 20.86
C MET A 5 4.44 -16.09 21.77
N SER A 6 5.66 -16.13 22.31
CA SER A 6 6.14 -15.06 23.18
C SER A 6 6.93 -14.02 22.39
N PHE A 7 6.67 -12.74 22.66
CA PHE A 7 7.57 -11.69 22.22
C PHE A 7 8.91 -11.73 22.96
N ASP A 8 9.09 -12.49 24.03
CA ASP A 8 10.42 -12.68 24.66
C ASP A 8 11.41 -13.43 23.76
N ASP A 9 10.90 -14.18 22.77
CA ASP A 9 11.72 -15.01 21.87
C ASP A 9 12.14 -14.29 20.58
N VAL A 10 11.65 -13.05 20.34
CA VAL A 10 11.99 -12.28 19.13
C VAL A 10 13.31 -11.53 19.28
N VAL A 11 14.00 -11.34 18.17
CA VAL A 11 15.22 -10.53 18.09
C VAL A 11 14.89 -9.21 17.41
N VAL A 12 14.90 -8.12 18.18
CA VAL A 12 14.70 -6.75 17.67
C VAL A 12 15.98 -6.28 16.98
N PHE A 13 15.86 -5.58 15.85
CA PHE A 13 16.97 -5.02 15.10
C PHE A 13 16.63 -3.63 14.56
N ASP A 14 17.64 -2.76 14.46
CA ASP A 14 17.53 -1.37 13.98
C ASP A 14 16.33 -0.61 14.58
N ALA A 15 15.99 -0.91 15.83
CA ALA A 15 14.84 -0.34 16.53
C ALA A 15 15.12 -0.27 18.05
N VAL A 16 14.50 0.70 18.71
CA VAL A 16 14.54 0.89 20.15
C VAL A 16 13.26 0.30 20.75
N THR A 17 13.41 -0.66 21.66
CA THR A 17 12.27 -1.22 22.41
C THR A 17 11.82 -0.21 23.46
N HIS A 18 10.56 0.23 23.37
CA HIS A 18 9.94 1.10 24.37
C HIS A 18 9.36 0.30 25.52
N ALA A 19 8.65 -0.79 25.21
CA ALA A 19 8.13 -1.74 26.19
C ALA A 19 8.05 -3.15 25.59
N ARG A 20 8.24 -4.17 26.43
CA ARG A 20 8.17 -5.58 26.01
C ARG A 20 7.71 -6.46 27.16
N ASN A 21 6.85 -7.42 26.85
CA ASN A 21 6.52 -8.58 27.67
C ASN A 21 6.19 -9.75 26.73
N SER A 22 5.76 -10.90 27.28
CA SER A 22 5.47 -12.08 26.47
C SER A 22 4.34 -11.88 25.43
N GLU A 23 3.40 -10.97 25.66
CA GLU A 23 2.20 -10.78 24.81
C GLU A 23 2.28 -9.54 23.91
N MET A 24 3.25 -8.64 24.12
CA MET A 24 3.33 -7.36 23.42
C MET A 24 4.76 -6.84 23.27
N LEU A 25 5.03 -6.25 22.11
CA LEU A 25 6.23 -5.50 21.78
C LEU A 25 5.86 -4.10 21.27
N ASP A 26 6.36 -3.08 21.95
CA ASP A 26 6.22 -1.66 21.61
C ASP A 26 7.62 -1.13 21.25
N LEU A 27 7.78 -0.62 20.02
CA LEU A 27 9.08 -0.22 19.50
C LEU A 27 9.02 1.05 18.64
N TYR A 28 10.13 1.77 18.62
CA TYR A 28 10.43 2.82 17.66
C TYR A 28 11.50 2.32 16.69
N THR A 29 11.23 2.35 15.38
CA THR A 29 12.22 1.97 14.37
C THR A 29 13.27 3.07 14.19
N GLY A 30 14.44 2.72 13.67
CA GLY A 30 15.38 3.70 13.14
C GLY A 30 14.86 4.38 11.88
N THR A 31 15.54 5.43 11.44
CA THR A 31 15.26 6.07 10.14
C THR A 31 15.64 5.16 8.97
N THR A 32 16.61 4.26 9.15
CA THR A 32 16.99 3.22 8.18
C THR A 32 16.02 2.04 8.12
N GLY A 33 14.89 2.11 8.86
CA GLY A 33 13.95 1.02 9.05
C GLY A 33 14.20 0.27 10.36
N GLY A 34 13.60 -0.91 10.50
CA GLY A 34 13.79 -1.77 11.67
C GLY A 34 12.55 -2.57 12.05
N GLY A 35 12.72 -3.53 12.95
CA GLY A 35 11.65 -4.43 13.37
C GLY A 35 12.16 -5.60 14.21
N PHE A 36 11.57 -6.79 14.01
CA PHE A 36 11.97 -7.99 14.74
C PHE A 36 12.04 -9.23 13.84
N ARG A 37 12.78 -10.23 14.33
CA ARG A 37 12.95 -11.53 13.68
C ARG A 37 12.62 -12.64 14.66
N LEU A 38 12.09 -13.75 14.17
CA LEU A 38 11.92 -14.98 14.96
C LEU A 38 12.12 -16.23 14.12
N SER A 39 12.38 -17.34 14.83
CA SER A 39 12.43 -18.68 14.26
C SER A 39 11.08 -19.08 13.69
N CYS A 40 11.08 -19.80 12.56
CA CYS A 40 9.88 -20.44 12.02
C CYS A 40 9.58 -21.80 12.67
N GLU A 41 10.27 -22.16 13.75
CA GLU A 41 10.01 -23.39 14.51
C GLU A 41 8.55 -23.46 14.96
N GLY A 42 7.91 -24.61 14.71
CA GLY A 42 6.50 -24.84 15.02
C GLY A 42 5.50 -24.25 14.03
N PHE A 43 5.92 -23.41 13.06
CA PHE A 43 4.98 -22.79 12.11
C PHE A 43 4.25 -23.85 11.27
N SER A 44 4.93 -24.95 10.93
CA SER A 44 4.35 -26.05 10.14
C SER A 44 3.28 -26.88 10.88
N GLU A 45 3.09 -26.68 12.18
CA GLU A 45 2.05 -27.34 12.97
C GLU A 45 0.68 -26.66 12.84
N LYS A 46 0.65 -25.49 12.19
CA LYS A 46 -0.49 -24.60 12.07
C LYS A 46 -0.61 -24.07 10.65
N ARG A 47 -1.72 -23.43 10.33
CA ARG A 47 -1.99 -22.86 9.01
C ARG A 47 -1.73 -21.37 8.94
N PHE A 48 -2.06 -20.64 10.00
CA PHE A 48 -2.01 -19.18 10.00
C PHE A 48 -1.01 -18.64 11.01
N LEU A 49 -0.25 -17.63 10.61
CA LEU A 49 0.42 -16.70 11.51
C LEU A 49 -0.48 -15.50 11.75
N CYS A 50 -0.71 -15.16 13.02
CA CYS A 50 -1.54 -14.03 13.41
C CYS A 50 -0.82 -13.14 14.42
N MET A 51 -0.99 -11.83 14.28
CA MET A 51 -0.57 -10.82 15.25
C MET A 51 -1.44 -9.59 15.11
N ASP A 52 -1.69 -8.89 16.21
CA ASP A 52 -2.37 -7.61 16.17
C ASP A 52 -1.31 -6.50 16.01
N ILE A 53 -1.57 -5.54 15.13
CA ILE A 53 -0.64 -4.44 14.83
C ILE A 53 -1.39 -3.12 15.02
N GLU A 54 -0.76 -2.20 15.73
CA GLU A 54 -1.17 -0.82 15.89
C GLU A 54 -0.02 0.08 15.39
N LEU A 55 -0.30 0.86 14.36
CA LEU A 55 0.61 1.88 13.84
C LEU A 55 0.30 3.21 14.54
N LEU A 56 1.19 3.66 15.42
CA LEU A 56 1.00 4.84 16.27
C LEU A 56 1.43 6.14 15.57
N GLU A 57 1.20 6.21 14.26
CA GLU A 57 1.53 7.34 13.39
C GLU A 57 0.29 8.05 12.85
N ASP A 58 0.48 9.22 12.23
CA ASP A 58 -0.58 9.98 11.55
C ASP A 58 -0.64 9.76 10.03
N HIS A 59 0.09 8.75 9.54
CA HIS A 59 0.10 8.35 8.15
C HIS A 59 0.18 6.83 8.03
N ALA A 60 -0.26 6.30 6.89
CA ALA A 60 -0.08 4.89 6.60
C ALA A 60 1.41 4.55 6.50
N GLN A 61 1.75 3.30 6.82
CA GLN A 61 3.12 2.79 6.74
C GLN A 61 3.10 1.43 6.03
N PRO A 62 3.98 1.22 5.02
CA PRO A 62 4.23 -0.11 4.49
C PRO A 62 5.10 -0.94 5.45
N PHE A 63 4.66 -2.17 5.67
CA PHE A 63 5.31 -3.23 6.43
C PHE A 63 5.73 -4.36 5.51
N TYR A 64 6.74 -5.09 5.97
CA TYR A 64 7.35 -6.20 5.26
C TYR A 64 7.42 -7.41 6.18
N LEU A 65 7.04 -8.56 5.65
CA LEU A 65 7.15 -9.87 6.29
C LEU A 65 7.91 -10.80 5.37
N LEU A 66 9.17 -11.05 5.71
CA LEU A 66 10.15 -11.70 4.83
C LEU A 66 10.58 -13.03 5.43
N PHE A 67 10.53 -14.09 4.64
CA PHE A 67 10.88 -15.44 5.05
C PHE A 67 12.17 -15.89 4.37
N LYS A 68 13.08 -16.47 5.16
CA LYS A 68 14.34 -17.02 4.70
C LYS A 68 14.30 -18.54 4.73
N ALA A 69 14.64 -19.16 3.60
CA ALA A 69 14.72 -20.60 3.47
C ALA A 69 15.94 -21.17 4.21
N LYS A 70 15.80 -22.40 4.70
CA LYS A 70 16.86 -23.21 5.29
C LYS A 70 18.00 -23.37 4.28
N GLY A 71 19.24 -23.13 4.71
CA GLY A 71 20.42 -23.27 3.86
C GLY A 71 20.64 -22.16 2.83
N SER A 72 19.83 -21.10 2.83
CA SER A 72 20.05 -19.92 1.98
C SER A 72 21.36 -19.22 2.34
N ALA A 73 22.36 -19.32 1.46
CA ALA A 73 23.74 -18.86 1.68
C ALA A 73 23.89 -17.33 1.77
N GLN A 74 22.93 -16.58 1.23
CA GLN A 74 23.01 -15.12 1.22
C GLN A 74 22.09 -14.56 2.31
N GLU A 75 22.66 -13.90 3.31
CA GLU A 75 21.92 -13.39 4.47
C GLU A 75 20.83 -12.37 4.08
N ALA A 76 21.06 -11.66 2.96
CA ALA A 76 20.17 -10.66 2.38
C ALA A 76 19.20 -11.19 1.31
N ALA A 77 19.30 -12.45 0.88
CA ALA A 77 18.35 -13.01 -0.07
C ALA A 77 17.12 -13.51 0.70
N GLU A 78 16.02 -12.78 0.54
CA GLU A 78 14.72 -13.17 1.09
C GLU A 78 13.97 -13.97 0.04
N ASP A 79 13.72 -15.24 0.35
CA ASP A 79 13.18 -16.22 -0.59
C ASP A 79 11.68 -16.00 -0.85
N PHE A 80 11.00 -15.39 0.12
CA PHE A 80 9.58 -15.07 0.05
C PHE A 80 9.28 -13.76 0.79
N CYS A 81 8.58 -12.86 0.12
CA CYS A 81 8.34 -11.50 0.53
C CYS A 81 6.86 -11.16 0.53
N VAL A 82 6.39 -10.62 1.64
CA VAL A 82 5.04 -10.09 1.78
C VAL A 82 5.15 -8.63 2.12
N THR A 83 4.52 -7.76 1.33
CA THR A 83 4.44 -6.32 1.59
C THR A 83 3.00 -5.94 1.82
N PHE A 84 2.71 -5.12 2.84
CA PHE A 84 1.36 -4.63 3.10
C PHE A 84 1.37 -3.27 3.76
N GLY A 85 0.39 -2.43 3.47
CA GLY A 85 0.19 -1.17 4.19
C GLY A 85 -0.71 -1.36 5.43
N VAL A 86 -0.48 -0.56 6.46
CA VAL A 86 -1.33 -0.50 7.66
C VAL A 86 -1.88 0.92 7.81
N HIS A 87 -3.17 1.03 8.13
CA HIS A 87 -3.80 2.32 8.42
C HIS A 87 -3.29 2.92 9.74
N PRO A 88 -3.07 4.25 9.81
CA PRO A 88 -2.66 4.92 11.03
C PRO A 88 -3.73 4.84 12.11
N ARG A 89 -3.31 4.58 13.36
CA ARG A 89 -4.14 4.57 14.59
C ARG A 89 -5.29 3.56 14.61
N LEU A 90 -5.38 2.66 13.64
CA LEU A 90 -6.38 1.59 13.59
C LEU A 90 -5.72 0.26 13.98
N PRO A 91 -5.97 -0.25 15.21
CA PRO A 91 -5.59 -1.61 15.56
C PRO A 91 -6.23 -2.61 14.60
N MET A 92 -5.42 -3.49 14.04
CA MET A 92 -5.89 -4.55 13.15
C MET A 92 -5.34 -5.91 13.56
N THR A 93 -5.91 -6.98 13.01
CA THR A 93 -5.34 -8.34 13.07
C THR A 93 -4.72 -8.67 11.72
N PHE A 94 -3.41 -8.91 11.72
CA PHE A 94 -2.66 -9.35 10.56
C PHE A 94 -2.70 -10.86 10.52
N VAL A 95 -3.04 -11.40 9.36
CA VAL A 95 -3.11 -12.84 9.12
C VAL A 95 -2.32 -13.16 7.87
N PHE A 96 -1.43 -14.15 8.00
CA PHE A 96 -0.72 -14.77 6.90
C PHE A 96 -1.06 -16.26 6.85
N ASP A 97 -1.69 -16.70 5.76
CA ASP A 97 -1.96 -18.13 5.48
C ASP A 97 -0.68 -18.76 4.90
N PHE A 98 -0.12 -19.76 5.57
CA PHE A 98 1.06 -20.47 5.10
C PHE A 98 0.81 -21.22 3.78
N ASN A 99 -0.44 -21.47 3.39
CA ASN A 99 -0.72 -22.00 2.05
C ASN A 99 -0.34 -21.02 0.93
N TRP A 100 -0.23 -19.71 1.22
CA TRP A 100 0.19 -18.73 0.22
C TRP A 100 1.66 -18.87 -0.22
N PHE A 101 2.46 -19.71 0.45
CA PHE A 101 3.81 -20.03 -0.02
C PHE A 101 3.84 -20.69 -1.40
N ASP A 102 2.72 -21.22 -1.90
CA ASP A 102 2.61 -21.76 -3.27
C ASP A 102 2.71 -20.69 -4.39
N SER A 103 2.74 -19.40 -4.00
CA SER A 103 2.80 -18.23 -4.88
C SER A 103 1.64 -18.14 -5.88
N GLN A 104 0.51 -18.81 -5.64
CA GLN A 104 -0.69 -18.71 -6.48
C GLN A 104 -1.57 -17.49 -6.12
N ASN A 105 -1.28 -16.85 -4.99
CA ASN A 105 -2.02 -15.70 -4.48
C ASN A 105 -1.15 -14.43 -4.49
N LEU A 106 -1.15 -13.68 -5.60
CA LEU A 106 -0.41 -12.41 -5.70
C LEU A 106 -1.01 -11.32 -4.79
N PHE A 107 -2.34 -11.26 -4.73
CA PHE A 107 -3.08 -10.27 -3.95
C PHE A 107 -4.16 -10.95 -3.11
N PRO A 108 -3.82 -11.42 -1.90
CA PRO A 108 -4.80 -11.90 -0.94
C PRO A 108 -5.86 -10.84 -0.61
N TYR A 109 -7.01 -11.31 -0.15
CA TYR A 109 -8.17 -10.46 0.15
C TYR A 109 -7.84 -9.37 1.18
N ARG A 110 -8.48 -8.20 1.10
CA ARG A 110 -8.26 -7.12 2.08
C ARG A 110 -8.93 -7.46 3.41
N THR A 111 -8.30 -7.16 4.53
CA THR A 111 -8.86 -7.35 5.86
C THR A 111 -8.99 -6.00 6.56
N THR A 112 -9.66 -5.94 7.72
CA THR A 112 -9.78 -4.69 8.49
C THR A 112 -8.41 -4.04 8.70
N GLY A 113 -8.29 -2.74 8.42
CA GLY A 113 -7.10 -1.93 8.67
C GLY A 113 -5.85 -2.26 7.86
N ARG A 114 -5.85 -3.37 7.11
CA ARG A 114 -4.80 -3.74 6.17
C ARG A 114 -5.11 -3.17 4.79
N GLN A 115 -4.17 -2.38 4.26
CA GLN A 115 -4.19 -1.95 2.87
C GLN A 115 -3.85 -3.12 1.93
N LYS A 116 -3.48 -2.84 0.68
CA LYS A 116 -3.09 -3.88 -0.28
C LYS A 116 -1.94 -4.71 0.29
N LEU A 117 -2.13 -6.03 0.35
CA LEU A 117 -1.06 -7.00 0.60
C LEU A 117 -0.61 -7.58 -0.73
N VAL A 118 0.70 -7.70 -0.92
CA VAL A 118 1.33 -8.23 -2.12
C VAL A 118 2.32 -9.31 -1.73
N ILE A 119 2.27 -10.42 -2.45
CA ILE A 119 3.15 -11.57 -2.26
C ILE A 119 4.13 -11.66 -3.43
N HIS A 120 5.41 -11.77 -3.13
CA HIS A 120 6.49 -11.99 -4.09
C HIS A 120 7.36 -13.15 -3.61
N GLY A 121 7.60 -14.14 -4.46
CA GLY A 121 8.47 -15.26 -4.11
C GLY A 121 8.28 -16.41 -5.07
N LYS A 122 9.27 -17.30 -5.14
CA LYS A 122 9.11 -18.58 -5.84
C LYS A 122 8.26 -19.52 -4.97
N PRO A 123 7.46 -20.42 -5.58
CA PRO A 123 6.69 -21.40 -4.83
C PRO A 123 7.55 -22.16 -3.82
N ASN A 124 7.04 -22.32 -2.60
CA ASN A 124 7.73 -22.95 -1.49
C ASN A 124 6.72 -23.54 -0.48
N ILE A 125 7.21 -24.03 0.66
CA ILE A 125 6.41 -24.50 1.80
C ILE A 125 7.00 -23.99 3.11
N ILE A 126 6.17 -23.80 4.14
CA ILE A 126 6.62 -23.27 5.43
C ILE A 126 7.70 -24.12 6.10
N GLN A 127 7.71 -25.43 5.88
CA GLN A 127 8.71 -26.38 6.41
C GLN A 127 10.13 -26.06 5.93
N ASN A 128 10.27 -25.38 4.79
CA ASN A 128 11.56 -24.97 4.24
C ASN A 128 12.03 -23.63 4.82
N MET A 129 11.21 -22.92 5.59
CA MET A 129 11.58 -21.64 6.19
C MET A 129 12.28 -21.83 7.53
N SER A 130 13.21 -20.92 7.82
CA SER A 130 14.01 -20.94 9.05
C SER A 130 13.78 -19.70 9.91
N ARG A 131 13.52 -18.56 9.28
CA ARG A 131 13.38 -17.27 9.93
C ARG A 131 12.33 -16.42 9.25
N MET A 132 11.53 -15.76 10.06
CA MET A 132 10.59 -14.72 9.66
C MET A 132 11.13 -13.38 10.15
N THR A 133 11.05 -12.36 9.30
CA THR A 133 11.48 -10.98 9.60
C THR A 133 10.30 -10.05 9.36
N PHE A 134 9.85 -9.36 10.40
CA PHE A 134 8.81 -8.34 10.34
C PHE A 134 9.44 -6.97 10.54
N PHE A 135 9.22 -6.03 9.62
CA PHE A 135 9.86 -4.71 9.71
C PHE A 135 9.23 -3.66 8.80
N VAL A 136 9.68 -2.42 8.97
CA VAL A 136 9.49 -1.32 8.02
C VAL A 136 10.83 -0.96 7.38
N LYS A 137 10.82 -0.56 6.12
CA LYS A 137 12.01 -0.04 5.43
C LYS A 137 12.34 1.38 5.91
N GLU A 138 13.45 1.91 5.38
CA GLU A 138 13.84 3.30 5.53
C GLU A 138 12.66 4.25 5.38
N SER A 139 12.54 5.17 6.33
CA SER A 139 11.51 6.19 6.41
C SER A 139 12.16 7.53 6.75
N PHE A 140 11.49 8.63 6.42
CA PHE A 140 11.99 9.97 6.67
C PHE A 140 12.03 10.35 8.17
N HIS A 141 11.47 9.49 9.04
CA HIS A 141 11.50 9.58 10.50
C HIS A 141 11.40 8.17 11.12
N THR A 142 11.60 8.09 12.44
CA THR A 142 11.36 6.88 13.24
C THR A 142 9.87 6.54 13.27
N VAL A 143 9.50 5.26 13.14
CA VAL A 143 8.11 4.81 13.16
C VAL A 143 7.78 4.14 14.50
N HIS A 144 6.68 4.55 15.14
CA HIS A 144 6.17 3.95 16.38
C HIS A 144 5.18 2.83 16.08
N ILE A 145 5.53 1.61 16.48
CA ILE A 145 4.78 0.39 16.18
C ILE A 145 4.53 -0.37 17.48
N ARG A 146 3.29 -0.80 17.67
CA ARG A 146 2.95 -1.80 18.68
C ARG A 146 2.45 -3.07 18.02
N VAL A 147 2.99 -4.20 18.44
CA VAL A 147 2.58 -5.53 17.99
C VAL A 147 2.23 -6.36 19.21
N SER A 148 1.11 -7.08 19.16
CA SER A 148 0.64 -7.92 20.25
C SER A 148 0.00 -9.21 19.75
N ASN A 149 -0.31 -10.12 20.68
CA ASN A 149 -1.13 -11.31 20.41
C ASN A 149 -0.56 -12.20 19.29
N LEU A 150 0.77 -12.41 19.30
CA LEU A 150 1.47 -13.25 18.33
C LEU A 150 1.09 -14.72 18.55
N ARG A 151 0.51 -15.35 17.54
CA ARG A 151 -0.06 -16.70 17.65
C ARG A 151 -0.10 -17.44 16.33
N LEU A 152 -0.16 -18.76 16.42
CA LEU A 152 -0.35 -19.66 15.30
C LEU A 152 -1.70 -20.36 15.43
N LEU A 153 -2.46 -20.43 14.33
CA LEU A 153 -3.85 -20.94 14.31
C LEU A 153 -4.06 -22.00 13.23
N ASP A 154 -5.00 -22.92 13.47
CA ASP A 154 -5.49 -23.86 12.45
C ASP A 154 -6.53 -23.20 11.54
N ASP A 155 -7.38 -22.35 12.13
CA ASP A 155 -8.50 -21.67 11.48
C ASP A 155 -8.24 -20.15 11.41
N GLU A 156 -8.84 -19.49 10.42
CA GLU A 156 -8.73 -18.04 10.23
C GLU A 156 -9.39 -17.31 11.42
N PRO A 157 -8.74 -16.29 12.02
CA PRO A 157 -9.29 -15.61 13.19
C PRO A 157 -10.40 -14.64 12.82
N ILE A 158 -11.16 -14.24 13.83
CA ILE A 158 -12.00 -13.04 13.74
C ILE A 158 -11.09 -11.82 13.76
N TYR A 159 -11.24 -10.94 12.76
CA TYR A 159 -10.49 -9.69 12.67
C TYR A 159 -11.03 -8.65 13.65
N LEU A 160 -10.13 -7.88 14.28
CA LEU A 160 -10.50 -6.68 15.02
C LEU A 160 -11.31 -5.72 14.12
N GLN A 161 -12.33 -5.08 14.71
CA GLN A 161 -13.19 -4.07 14.06
C GLN A 161 -13.50 -2.94 15.06
N PRO A 162 -12.48 -2.19 15.53
CA PRO A 162 -12.70 -1.12 16.49
C PRO A 162 -13.53 -0.01 15.84
N GLN A 163 -14.55 0.48 16.54
CA GLN A 163 -15.38 1.59 16.03
C GLN A 163 -14.57 2.89 16.10
N MET A 164 -14.41 3.56 14.97
CA MET A 164 -13.68 4.83 14.90
C MET A 164 -14.07 5.67 13.69
N ASP A 165 -13.93 6.98 13.78
CA ASP A 165 -14.14 7.86 12.63
C ASP A 165 -12.78 8.10 11.95
N LEU A 166 -12.38 7.24 11.01
CA LEU A 166 -11.14 7.45 10.25
C LEU A 166 -11.35 8.41 9.08
N LEU A 167 -12.47 8.29 8.38
CA LEU A 167 -12.77 9.05 7.17
C LEU A 167 -14.09 9.81 7.31
N ASP A 168 -14.08 11.07 6.90
CA ASP A 168 -15.27 11.91 6.80
C ASP A 168 -16.07 11.64 5.52
N GLU A 169 -17.17 12.36 5.34
CA GLU A 169 -18.09 12.29 4.21
C GLU A 169 -17.41 12.58 2.84
N MET A 170 -16.28 13.29 2.85
CA MET A 170 -15.47 13.60 1.67
C MET A 170 -14.31 12.60 1.47
N GLY A 171 -14.21 11.57 2.32
CA GLY A 171 -13.12 10.60 2.30
C GLY A 171 -11.80 11.13 2.88
N GLN A 172 -11.83 12.25 3.61
CA GLN A 172 -10.63 12.82 4.22
C GLN A 172 -10.35 12.18 5.58
N TYR A 173 -9.07 11.97 5.86
CA TYR A 173 -8.61 11.45 7.15
C TYR A 173 -8.99 12.38 8.31
N VAL A 174 -9.86 11.92 9.21
CA VAL A 174 -10.40 12.71 10.33
C VAL A 174 -9.33 13.08 11.37
N PRO A 175 -8.49 12.14 11.87
CA PRO A 175 -7.59 12.40 13.01
C PRO A 175 -6.50 13.46 12.79
N LYS A 176 -6.24 13.89 11.54
CA LYS A 176 -5.18 14.85 11.21
C LYS A 176 -5.71 16.05 10.44
N THR A 177 -5.09 17.21 10.62
CA THR A 177 -5.22 18.38 9.74
C THR A 177 -3.95 18.57 8.91
N TRP A 178 -4.10 18.94 7.63
CA TRP A 178 -2.99 19.25 6.73
C TRP A 178 -3.37 20.44 5.83
N ILE A 179 -2.35 21.03 5.18
CA ILE A 179 -2.54 22.10 4.20
C ILE A 179 -3.40 21.57 3.05
N GLY A 180 -4.58 22.17 2.86
CA GLY A 180 -5.53 21.80 1.80
C GLY A 180 -6.68 20.88 2.23
N LYS A 181 -6.72 20.41 3.49
CA LYS A 181 -7.90 19.71 4.03
C LYS A 181 -9.12 20.62 3.96
N GLN A 182 -10.22 20.11 3.41
CA GLN A 182 -11.47 20.85 3.26
C GLN A 182 -12.29 20.77 4.55
N PRO A 183 -12.80 21.90 5.08
CA PRO A 183 -13.59 21.91 6.31
C PRO A 183 -15.03 21.46 6.08
N SER A 184 -15.53 21.53 4.84
CA SER A 184 -16.88 21.10 4.47
C SER A 184 -17.01 20.90 2.96
N ILE A 185 -18.11 20.27 2.55
CA ILE A 185 -18.46 20.10 1.13
C ILE A 185 -18.62 21.47 0.45
N GLU A 186 -19.24 22.45 1.11
CA GLU A 186 -19.43 23.80 0.56
C GLU A 186 -18.10 24.51 0.31
N ALA A 187 -17.15 24.37 1.24
CA ALA A 187 -15.80 24.92 1.08
C ALA A 187 -15.06 24.24 -0.08
N MET A 188 -15.16 22.91 -0.20
CA MET A 188 -14.61 22.16 -1.33
C MET A 188 -15.18 22.65 -2.65
N VAL A 189 -16.50 22.75 -2.79
CA VAL A 189 -17.17 23.23 -4.00
C VAL A 189 -16.77 24.66 -4.35
N THR A 190 -16.70 25.55 -3.35
CA THR A 190 -16.25 26.94 -3.54
C THR A 190 -14.82 27.00 -4.06
N ASN A 191 -13.92 26.21 -3.48
CA ASN A 191 -12.51 26.15 -3.88
C ASN A 191 -12.33 25.55 -5.28
N LEU A 192 -13.11 24.54 -5.64
CA LEU A 192 -13.10 23.94 -6.98
C LEU A 192 -13.60 24.91 -8.05
N ASN A 193 -14.71 25.62 -7.79
CA ASN A 193 -15.25 26.61 -8.73
C ASN A 193 -14.29 27.79 -8.92
N LYS A 194 -13.59 28.21 -7.86
CA LYS A 194 -12.54 29.23 -7.94
C LYS A 194 -11.39 28.75 -8.85
N GLN A 195 -10.83 27.57 -8.59
CA GLN A 195 -9.75 27.00 -9.41
C GLN A 195 -10.17 26.82 -10.87
N TYR A 196 -11.42 26.38 -11.11
CA TYR A 196 -11.95 26.23 -12.46
C TYR A 196 -12.03 27.57 -13.19
N SER A 197 -12.51 28.63 -12.52
CA SER A 197 -12.57 29.98 -13.07
C SER A 197 -11.18 30.53 -13.40
N GLU A 198 -10.21 30.34 -12.48
CA GLU A 198 -8.82 30.75 -12.68
C GLU A 198 -8.19 30.06 -13.91
N VAL A 199 -8.45 28.77 -14.12
CA VAL A 199 -7.97 28.03 -15.31
C VAL A 199 -8.66 28.48 -16.60
N LEU A 200 -9.95 28.83 -16.56
CA LEU A 200 -10.67 29.34 -17.74
C LEU A 200 -10.19 30.73 -18.17
N GLU A 201 -9.80 31.56 -17.20
CA GLU A 201 -9.21 32.88 -17.43
C GLU A 201 -7.77 32.74 -17.94
N ASP A 202 -6.97 31.85 -17.35
CA ASP A 202 -5.60 31.53 -17.75
C ASP A 202 -5.53 30.36 -18.74
N ARG A 203 -6.12 30.55 -19.93
CA ARG A 203 -6.14 29.57 -21.05
C ARG A 203 -4.76 29.02 -21.47
N ALA A 204 -3.67 29.52 -20.91
CA ALA A 204 -2.30 29.11 -21.21
C ALA A 204 -1.85 27.80 -20.53
N GLY A 205 -2.64 27.24 -19.59
CA GLY A 205 -2.19 26.22 -18.63
C GLY A 205 -1.52 24.94 -19.16
N PHE A 206 -1.58 24.64 -20.46
CA PHE A 206 -0.82 23.52 -21.06
C PHE A 206 -0.25 23.81 -22.45
N TYR A 207 -0.26 25.06 -22.91
CA TYR A 207 0.29 25.41 -24.21
C TYR A 207 1.70 25.98 -24.08
N ASN A 208 2.69 25.22 -24.57
CA ASN A 208 4.03 25.73 -24.78
C ASN A 208 4.19 26.09 -26.26
N PRO A 209 4.58 27.33 -26.63
CA PRO A 209 4.76 27.72 -28.03
C PRO A 209 5.86 26.93 -28.76
N LYS A 210 6.70 26.19 -28.01
CA LYS A 210 7.72 25.28 -28.56
C LYS A 210 7.19 23.87 -28.81
N TRP A 211 5.90 23.61 -28.58
CA TRP A 211 5.28 22.32 -28.83
C TRP A 211 4.41 22.35 -30.09
N SER A 212 4.41 21.24 -30.82
CA SER A 212 3.45 21.00 -31.88
C SER A 212 2.03 20.86 -31.28
N ARG A 213 1.01 20.83 -32.14
CA ARG A 213 -0.37 20.52 -31.74
C ARG A 213 -0.53 19.18 -31.02
N TRP A 214 0.48 18.30 -31.10
CA TRP A 214 0.50 16.97 -30.48
C TRP A 214 1.41 16.91 -29.24
N GLY A 215 2.04 18.01 -28.84
CA GLY A 215 3.00 18.06 -27.72
C GLY A 215 4.44 17.68 -28.08
N GLY A 216 4.76 17.49 -29.37
CA GLY A 216 6.13 17.23 -29.83
C GLY A 216 7.00 18.49 -29.82
N TRP A 217 8.30 18.34 -29.59
CA TRP A 217 9.23 19.46 -29.48
C TRP A 217 9.59 20.04 -30.86
N LEU A 218 9.10 21.25 -31.16
CA LEU A 218 9.23 21.90 -32.47
C LEU A 218 10.67 22.15 -32.92
N GLU A 219 11.62 22.29 -31.98
CA GLU A 219 13.03 22.51 -32.31
C GLU A 219 13.75 21.21 -32.73
N LYS A 220 13.08 20.03 -32.66
CA LYS A 220 13.66 18.74 -33.03
C LYS A 220 12.73 17.91 -33.91
N LYS A 221 12.80 18.15 -35.22
CA LYS A 221 12.16 17.32 -36.25
C LYS A 221 13.04 16.12 -36.60
N LEU A 222 12.51 14.92 -36.46
CA LEU A 222 13.22 13.65 -36.66
C LEU A 222 12.79 12.92 -37.94
N THR A 223 11.54 13.11 -38.35
CA THR A 223 10.99 12.49 -39.58
C THR A 223 10.09 13.49 -40.33
N SER A 224 9.60 13.08 -41.50
CA SER A 224 8.57 13.82 -42.23
C SER A 224 7.20 13.81 -41.54
N GLY A 225 7.01 12.98 -40.51
CA GLY A 225 5.69 12.63 -39.97
C GLY A 225 5.04 11.51 -40.77
N SER A 226 4.33 10.62 -40.08
CA SER A 226 3.53 9.54 -40.68
C SER A 226 2.02 9.78 -40.49
N GLY A 227 1.64 10.85 -39.79
CA GLY A 227 0.27 11.05 -39.31
C GLY A 227 -0.09 10.24 -38.05
N LEU A 228 0.85 9.45 -37.50
CA LEU A 228 0.68 8.66 -36.29
C LEU A 228 1.89 8.81 -35.37
N PHE A 229 1.71 8.55 -34.07
CA PHE A 229 2.85 8.37 -33.17
C PHE A 229 3.68 7.16 -33.59
N ALA A 230 4.99 7.27 -33.53
CA ALA A 230 5.90 6.19 -33.88
C ALA A 230 7.17 6.19 -33.02
N THR A 231 8.00 5.17 -33.19
CA THR A 231 9.34 5.12 -32.61
C THR A 231 10.38 5.54 -33.65
N HIS A 232 11.47 6.17 -33.22
CA HIS A 232 12.59 6.54 -34.08
C HIS A 232 13.92 6.38 -33.34
N PHE A 233 14.92 5.78 -33.98
CA PHE A 233 16.28 5.73 -33.47
C PHE A 233 17.17 6.65 -34.32
N ASP A 234 17.76 7.68 -33.70
CA ASP A 234 18.56 8.69 -34.40
C ASP A 234 20.05 8.31 -34.55
N GLY A 235 20.39 7.05 -34.28
CA GLY A 235 21.77 6.56 -34.21
C GLY A 235 22.39 6.63 -32.81
N ARG A 236 21.77 7.34 -31.86
CA ARG A 236 22.24 7.46 -30.47
C ARG A 236 21.17 7.20 -29.42
N ARG A 237 19.94 7.64 -29.64
CA ARG A 237 18.82 7.53 -28.69
C ARG A 237 17.56 7.03 -29.38
N HIS A 238 16.75 6.30 -28.62
CA HIS A 238 15.37 6.00 -29.00
C HIS A 238 14.47 7.17 -28.61
N TRP A 239 13.61 7.55 -29.53
CA TRP A 239 12.61 8.60 -29.41
C TRP A 239 11.23 8.02 -29.69
N LEU A 240 10.21 8.58 -29.05
CA LEU A 240 8.90 8.65 -29.68
C LEU A 240 8.90 9.86 -30.63
N VAL A 241 8.13 9.76 -31.71
CA VAL A 241 7.86 10.86 -32.62
C VAL A 241 6.36 11.11 -32.67
N ASP A 242 6.00 12.37 -32.71
CA ASP A 242 4.60 12.78 -32.90
C ASP A 242 4.16 12.59 -34.37
N PRO A 243 2.85 12.72 -34.66
CA PRO A 243 2.32 12.58 -36.02
C PRO A 243 2.97 13.46 -37.10
N ASP A 244 3.49 14.63 -36.72
CA ASP A 244 4.12 15.62 -37.62
C ASP A 244 5.65 15.41 -37.74
N GLY A 245 6.20 14.42 -37.02
CA GLY A 245 7.58 13.98 -37.08
C GLY A 245 8.52 14.62 -36.06
N TYR A 246 8.00 15.33 -35.06
CA TYR A 246 8.79 15.95 -33.99
C TYR A 246 9.09 14.98 -32.86
N ALA A 247 10.23 15.15 -32.21
CA ALA A 247 10.57 14.37 -31.02
C ALA A 247 9.51 14.55 -29.92
N PHE A 248 9.04 13.44 -29.37
CA PHE A 248 7.97 13.41 -28.38
C PHE A 248 8.43 12.68 -27.11
N PHE A 249 7.97 13.17 -25.96
CA PHE A 249 8.17 12.52 -24.67
C PHE A 249 6.81 12.34 -23.99
N SER A 250 6.40 11.09 -23.82
CA SER A 250 5.11 10.76 -23.20
C SER A 250 5.22 10.92 -21.69
N VAL A 251 4.60 11.95 -21.15
CA VAL A 251 4.49 12.18 -19.71
C VAL A 251 3.06 12.58 -19.38
N GLY A 252 2.50 11.92 -18.37
CA GLY A 252 1.14 12.17 -17.92
C GLY A 252 0.79 11.28 -16.74
N PRO A 253 -0.29 11.60 -16.02
CA PRO A 253 -0.82 10.74 -14.98
C PRO A 253 -1.49 9.50 -15.61
N ASP A 254 -1.34 8.36 -14.93
CA ASP A 254 -2.17 7.18 -15.17
C ASP A 254 -3.54 7.35 -14.48
N CYS A 255 -4.47 6.42 -14.74
CA CYS A 255 -5.80 6.37 -14.11
C CYS A 255 -6.70 7.60 -14.38
N VAL A 256 -6.57 8.23 -15.55
CA VAL A 256 -7.46 9.31 -15.98
C VAL A 256 -8.76 8.71 -16.53
N GLY A 257 -9.77 8.63 -15.66
CA GLY A 257 -11.12 8.16 -15.97
C GLY A 257 -12.09 8.54 -14.85
N GLY A 258 -13.41 8.46 -15.10
CA GLY A 258 -14.42 8.87 -14.13
C GLY A 258 -14.57 7.93 -12.93
N ASP A 259 -14.18 6.66 -13.08
CA ASP A 259 -14.74 5.59 -12.26
C ASP A 259 -13.63 4.74 -11.62
N THR A 260 -13.53 4.76 -10.30
CA THR A 260 -12.87 3.69 -9.54
C THR A 260 -13.72 3.38 -8.32
N LYS A 261 -14.32 2.19 -8.32
CA LYS A 261 -15.10 1.71 -7.18
C LYS A 261 -14.20 1.60 -5.96
N THR A 262 -14.65 2.17 -4.85
CA THR A 262 -13.98 2.06 -3.56
C THR A 262 -14.52 0.86 -2.81
N ARG A 263 -13.59 0.01 -2.35
CA ARG A 263 -13.93 -1.11 -1.47
C ARG A 263 -14.15 -0.58 -0.05
N ILE A 264 -15.35 -0.77 0.50
CA ILE A 264 -15.69 -0.23 1.83
C ILE A 264 -16.00 -1.31 2.88
N ASP A 265 -16.30 -2.56 2.51
CA ASP A 265 -16.92 -3.54 3.42
C ASP A 265 -16.09 -3.86 4.69
N VAL A 266 -14.77 -4.06 4.62
CA VAL A 266 -13.94 -4.26 5.83
C VAL A 266 -13.59 -2.97 6.56
N MET A 267 -13.97 -1.81 6.04
CA MET A 267 -13.71 -0.52 6.67
C MET A 267 -14.99 0.16 7.16
N ARG A 268 -16.18 -0.43 6.97
CA ARG A 268 -17.48 0.18 7.34
C ARG A 268 -17.54 0.65 8.80
N HIS A 269 -16.95 -0.11 9.71
CA HIS A 269 -16.88 0.23 11.14
C HIS A 269 -15.99 1.46 11.43
N ALA A 270 -15.22 1.90 10.44
CA ALA A 270 -14.25 2.97 10.56
C ALA A 270 -14.64 4.24 9.73
N LEU A 271 -15.83 4.26 9.14
CA LEU A 271 -16.32 5.37 8.32
C LEU A 271 -17.38 6.16 9.08
N ARG A 272 -17.23 7.49 9.14
CA ARG A 272 -18.26 8.37 9.72
C ARG A 272 -19.55 8.35 8.89
N TRP A 273 -19.41 8.21 7.58
CA TRP A 273 -20.50 8.11 6.63
C TRP A 273 -20.28 6.93 5.69
N VAL A 274 -21.34 6.14 5.53
CA VAL A 274 -21.34 4.95 4.68
C VAL A 274 -22.28 5.22 3.50
N PRO A 275 -21.79 5.24 2.25
CA PRO A 275 -22.62 5.51 1.10
C PRO A 275 -23.69 4.43 0.90
N ASN A 276 -24.90 4.85 0.52
CA ASN A 276 -26.00 3.95 0.21
C ASN A 276 -25.73 3.22 -1.11
N GLU A 277 -25.72 1.90 -1.10
CA GLU A 277 -25.40 1.07 -2.27
C GLU A 277 -26.40 1.19 -3.42
N SER A 278 -27.67 1.50 -3.12
CA SER A 278 -28.68 1.71 -4.14
C SER A 278 -28.57 3.09 -4.80
N GLU A 279 -28.01 4.07 -4.09
CA GLU A 279 -27.84 5.44 -4.55
C GLU A 279 -26.49 5.65 -5.25
N TYR A 280 -25.43 4.97 -4.78
CA TYR A 280 -24.05 5.10 -5.28
C TYR A 280 -23.43 3.75 -5.73
N PRO A 281 -24.09 2.94 -6.58
CA PRO A 281 -23.60 1.63 -7.00
C PRO A 281 -22.29 1.67 -7.81
N GLU A 282 -21.98 2.80 -8.45
CA GLU A 282 -20.75 3.06 -9.21
C GLU A 282 -19.56 3.45 -8.33
N ALA A 283 -19.82 3.99 -7.14
CA ALA A 283 -18.76 4.43 -6.22
C ALA A 283 -18.26 3.30 -5.30
N ILE A 284 -19.07 2.24 -5.12
CA ILE A 284 -18.80 1.19 -4.15
C ILE A 284 -18.52 -0.14 -4.84
N THR A 285 -17.57 -0.89 -4.31
CA THR A 285 -17.48 -2.32 -4.52
C THR A 285 -17.52 -3.04 -3.18
N LEU A 286 -18.27 -4.13 -3.13
CA LEU A 286 -18.31 -5.06 -2.03
C LEU A 286 -17.79 -6.39 -2.51
N HIS A 287 -17.16 -7.14 -1.62
CA HIS A 287 -16.91 -8.53 -1.92
C HIS A 287 -18.22 -9.29 -1.97
N LYS A 288 -18.52 -9.88 -3.13
CA LYS A 288 -19.45 -11.00 -3.20
C LYS A 288 -18.66 -12.21 -2.72
N ASN A 289 -19.01 -12.75 -1.56
CA ASN A 289 -18.51 -14.06 -1.14
C ASN A 289 -18.96 -15.10 -2.17
N THR A 290 -18.17 -15.33 -3.21
CA THR A 290 -18.18 -16.63 -3.89
C THR A 290 -17.31 -17.55 -3.07
N ILE A 291 -18.00 -18.29 -2.19
CA ILE A 291 -17.54 -19.56 -1.61
C ILE A 291 -17.22 -20.52 -2.75
#